data_AF-A0A951LDV4-F1
#
_entry.id   AF-A0A951LDV4-F1
#
_cell.length_a   1.000
_cell.length_b   1.000
_cell.length_c   1.000
_cell.angle_alpha   90.00
_cell.angle_beta   90.00
_cell.angle_gamma   90.00
#
_symmetry.space_group_name_H-M   'P 1'
#
loop_
_entity.id
_entity.type
_entity.pdbx_description
1 polymer ?
#
loop_
_entity_poly.entity_id
_entity_poly.type
_entity_poly.pdbx_seq_one_letter_code
_entity_poly.pdbx_strand_id
1 'polypeptide(L)'
;MGEYRNLDERRASLLASLCETIVPGSARVQPVLYIDGLMSQMAAGERDAALGCIDALADVADGGPEALRPRAMTPEFLQLRALAVEAFYSDFVAPGAAGPGAYQEIDFNSPLAQRIEKDWSYLGVGA
;
A
#
# COMPACT_ATOMS: atom_id res chain seq x y z
N MET A 1 8.95 -1.86 14.24
CA MET A 1 8.39 -2.46 13.02
C MET A 1 7.00 -2.93 13.40
N GLY A 2 5.95 -2.36 12.79
CA GLY A 2 4.57 -2.70 13.17
C GLY A 2 4.29 -4.18 12.89
N GLU A 3 3.64 -4.86 13.82
CA GLU A 3 3.20 -6.24 13.65
C GLU A 3 2.03 -6.28 12.65
N TYR A 4 2.16 -7.08 11.60
CA TYR A 4 1.09 -7.26 10.61
C TYR A 4 0.01 -8.20 11.16
N ARG A 5 -1.26 -7.88 10.93
CA ARG A 5 -2.40 -8.67 11.42
C ARG A 5 -2.86 -9.74 10.43
N ASN A 6 -2.69 -9.47 9.14
CA ASN A 6 -3.19 -10.32 8.05
C ASN A 6 -2.06 -10.85 7.14
N LEU A 7 -0.89 -10.21 7.17
CA LEU A 7 0.26 -10.59 6.34
C LEU A 7 1.32 -11.34 7.14
N ASP A 8 1.85 -12.41 6.57
CA ASP A 8 3.12 -12.97 7.02
C ASP A 8 4.31 -12.14 6.48
N GLU A 9 5.51 -12.36 7.02
CA GLU A 9 6.72 -11.61 6.64
C GLU A 9 7.02 -11.67 5.14
N ARG A 10 6.78 -12.83 4.51
CA ARG A 10 7.03 -13.02 3.08
C ARG A 10 6.09 -12.16 2.27
N ARG A 11 4.78 -12.24 2.52
CA ARG A 11 3.77 -11.45 1.80
C ARG A 11 3.92 -9.96 2.06
N ALA A 12 4.29 -9.56 3.27
CA ALA A 12 4.61 -8.18 3.58
C ALA A 12 5.79 -7.66 2.73
N SER A 13 6.86 -8.45 2.60
CA SER A 13 8.01 -8.10 1.75
C SER A 13 7.64 -8.02 0.27
N LEU A 14 6.87 -8.98 -0.23
CA LEU A 14 6.38 -8.98 -1.62
C LEU A 14 5.52 -7.74 -1.89
N LEU A 15 4.57 -7.45 -1.00
CA LEU A 15 3.69 -6.29 -1.12
C LEU A 15 4.49 -4.98 -1.06
N ALA A 16 5.51 -4.87 -0.20
CA ALA A 16 6.38 -3.70 -0.17
C ALA A 16 7.08 -3.45 -1.52
N SER A 17 7.65 -4.52 -2.11
CA SER A 17 8.34 -4.48 -3.41
C SER A 17 7.38 -4.09 -4.55
N LEU A 18 6.18 -4.66 -4.53
CA LEU A 18 5.11 -4.34 -5.49
C LEU A 18 4.62 -2.90 -5.34
N CYS A 19 4.37 -2.42 -4.12
CA CYS A 19 3.97 -1.04 -3.86
C CYS A 19 5.02 -0.04 -4.35
N GLU A 20 6.31 -0.26 -4.04
CA GLU A 20 7.39 0.60 -4.52
C GLU A 20 7.50 0.61 -6.04
N THR A 21 7.31 -0.55 -6.69
CA THR A 21 7.38 -0.63 -8.15
C THR A 21 6.18 0.03 -8.83
N ILE A 22 4.98 -0.12 -8.28
CA ILE A 22 3.75 0.45 -8.83
C ILE A 22 3.65 1.97 -8.56
N VAL A 23 4.02 2.39 -7.35
CA VAL A 23 4.04 3.79 -6.90
C VAL A 23 5.44 4.09 -6.35
N PRO A 24 6.35 4.57 -7.23
CA PRO A 24 7.73 4.87 -6.83
C PRO A 24 7.80 5.86 -5.67
N GLY A 25 8.65 5.56 -4.68
CA GLY A 25 8.83 6.35 -3.46
C GLY A 25 7.87 6.00 -2.32
N SER A 26 6.86 5.15 -2.56
CA SER A 26 5.86 4.78 -1.54
C SER A 26 6.47 4.05 -0.35
N ALA A 27 7.61 3.36 -0.47
CA ALA A 27 8.25 2.68 0.65
C ALA A 27 8.52 3.59 1.86
N ARG A 28 8.72 4.90 1.64
CA ARG A 28 9.00 5.89 2.70
C ARG A 28 7.85 6.10 3.68
N VAL A 29 6.61 5.79 3.28
CA VAL A 29 5.40 5.90 4.11
C VAL A 29 4.89 4.55 4.63
N GLN A 30 5.59 3.45 4.32
CA GLN A 30 5.26 2.07 4.70
C GLN A 30 3.81 1.65 4.35
N PRO A 31 3.43 1.64 3.06
CA PRO A 31 2.05 1.41 2.60
C PRO A 31 1.51 0.02 2.99
N VAL A 32 2.40 -0.94 3.26
CA VAL A 32 2.02 -2.28 3.73
C VAL A 32 1.19 -2.22 5.02
N LEU A 33 1.48 -1.28 5.94
CA LEU A 33 0.71 -1.13 7.18
C LEU A 33 -0.70 -0.61 6.93
N TYR A 34 -0.85 0.31 5.97
CA TYR A 34 -2.17 0.78 5.54
C TYR A 34 -2.99 -0.38 4.97
N ILE A 35 -2.40 -1.13 4.03
CA ILE A 35 -3.08 -2.24 3.33
C ILE A 35 -3.42 -3.36 4.32
N ASP A 36 -2.51 -3.73 5.23
CA ASP A 36 -2.80 -4.71 6.29
C ASP A 36 -3.95 -4.24 7.21
N GLY A 37 -4.01 -2.94 7.51
CA GLY A 37 -5.12 -2.36 8.27
C GLY A 37 -6.44 -2.41 7.53
N LEU A 38 -6.44 -2.06 6.24
CA LEU A 38 -7.62 -2.16 5.39
C LEU A 38 -8.11 -3.62 5.27
N MET A 39 -7.19 -4.58 5.13
CA MET A 39 -7.53 -6.01 5.08
C MET A 39 -8.23 -6.51 6.35
N SER A 40 -8.00 -5.87 7.50
CA SER A 40 -8.69 -6.21 8.74
C SER A 40 -10.20 -5.86 8.71
N GLN A 41 -10.60 -4.96 7.80
CA GLN A 41 -11.99 -4.54 7.62
C GLN A 41 -12.70 -5.24 6.45
N MET A 42 -11.96 -6.01 5.63
CA MET A 42 -12.50 -6.76 4.51
C MET A 42 -13.28 -8.00 4.98
N ALA A 43 -14.30 -8.39 4.22
CA ALA A 43 -14.91 -9.71 4.41
C ALA A 43 -13.87 -10.81 4.14
N ALA A 44 -14.01 -11.98 4.77
CA ALA A 44 -13.00 -13.04 4.68
C ALA A 44 -12.63 -13.41 3.23
N GLY A 45 -13.63 -13.55 2.35
CA GLY A 45 -13.38 -13.86 0.93
C GLY A 45 -12.68 -12.74 0.15
N GLU A 46 -12.90 -11.47 0.50
CA GLU A 46 -12.21 -10.33 -0.11
C GLU A 46 -10.75 -10.27 0.35
N ARG A 47 -10.52 -10.50 1.64
CA ARG A 47 -9.17 -10.60 2.20
C ARG A 47 -8.38 -11.76 1.58
N ASP A 48 -9.00 -12.93 1.44
CA ASP A 48 -8.37 -14.09 0.80
C ASP A 48 -8.05 -13.81 -0.68
N ALA A 49 -8.93 -13.09 -1.38
CA ALA A 49 -8.67 -12.65 -2.75
C ALA A 49 -7.49 -11.66 -2.83
N ALA A 50 -7.38 -10.72 -1.89
CA ALA A 50 -6.24 -9.80 -1.82
C ALA A 50 -4.91 -10.55 -1.57
N LEU A 51 -4.90 -11.52 -0.65
CA LEU A 51 -3.75 -12.41 -0.42
C LEU A 51 -3.39 -13.19 -1.69
N GLY A 52 -4.39 -13.73 -2.39
CA GLY A 52 -4.21 -14.42 -3.67
C GLY A 52 -3.59 -13.52 -4.76
N CYS A 53 -3.94 -12.23 -4.80
CA CYS A 53 -3.33 -11.27 -5.73
C CYS A 53 -1.84 -11.05 -5.44
N ILE A 54 -1.45 -10.97 -4.17
CA ILE A 54 -0.04 -10.87 -3.76
C ILE A 54 0.72 -12.14 -4.20
N ASP A 55 0.16 -13.31 -3.91
CA ASP A 55 0.78 -14.59 -4.24
C ASP A 55 0.91 -14.79 -5.76
N ALA A 56 -0.06 -14.32 -6.55
CA ALA A 56 -0.07 -14.43 -8.01
C ALA A 56 1.00 -13.57 -8.72
N LEU A 57 1.54 -12.55 -8.06
CA LEU A 57 2.62 -11.70 -8.57
C LEU A 57 3.96 -11.95 -7.88
N ALA A 58 4.05 -12.98 -7.03
CA ALA A 58 5.25 -13.23 -6.24
C ALA A 58 6.50 -13.52 -7.08
N ASP A 59 6.35 -14.10 -8.27
CA ASP A 59 7.45 -14.42 -9.20
C ASP A 59 8.07 -13.18 -9.85
N VAL A 60 7.33 -12.06 -9.90
CA VAL A 60 7.75 -10.81 -10.57
C VAL A 60 7.95 -9.63 -9.62
N ALA A 61 7.64 -9.79 -8.33
CA ALA A 61 7.64 -8.71 -7.34
C ALA A 61 8.96 -7.92 -7.27
N ASP A 62 10.11 -8.62 -7.29
CA ASP A 62 11.44 -8.01 -7.19
C ASP A 62 12.06 -7.66 -8.55
N GLY A 63 11.36 -7.93 -9.65
CA GLY A 63 11.85 -7.73 -11.01
C GLY A 63 11.62 -6.32 -11.57
N GLY A 64 11.05 -5.41 -10.76
CA GLY A 64 10.79 -4.02 -11.15
C GLY A 64 9.77 -3.86 -12.28
N PRO A 65 9.71 -2.67 -12.91
CA PRO A 65 8.66 -2.35 -13.89
C PRO A 65 8.65 -3.26 -15.12
N GLU A 66 9.81 -3.73 -15.56
CA GLU A 66 9.94 -4.61 -16.73
C GLU A 66 9.31 -5.99 -16.48
N ALA A 67 9.51 -6.57 -15.28
CA ALA A 67 8.93 -7.84 -14.90
C ALA A 67 7.41 -7.75 -14.67
N LEU A 68 6.92 -6.60 -14.18
CA LEU A 68 5.49 -6.36 -13.99
C LEU A 68 4.74 -6.02 -15.27
N ARG A 69 5.40 -5.47 -16.30
CA ARG A 69 4.75 -5.03 -17.54
C ARG A 69 3.83 -6.09 -18.17
N PRO A 70 4.21 -7.38 -18.30
CA PRO A 70 3.34 -8.42 -18.86
C PRO A 70 2.08 -8.68 -18.02
N ARG A 71 2.09 -8.30 -16.73
CA ARG A 71 0.98 -8.50 -15.78
C ARG A 71 0.08 -7.27 -15.65
N ALA A 72 0.43 -6.13 -16.25
CA ALA A 72 -0.18 -4.82 -15.97
C ALA A 72 -1.71 -4.73 -16.18
N MET A 73 -2.29 -5.63 -16.99
CA MET A 73 -3.73 -5.69 -17.26
C MET A 73 -4.42 -6.90 -16.64
N THR A 74 -3.72 -7.68 -15.82
CA THR A 74 -4.30 -8.80 -15.08
C THR A 74 -5.15 -8.29 -13.91
N PRO A 75 -6.25 -8.96 -13.53
CA PRO A 75 -7.06 -8.57 -12.39
C PRO A 75 -6.25 -8.40 -11.09
N GLU A 76 -5.28 -9.28 -10.86
CA GLU A 76 -4.44 -9.31 -9.67
C GLU A 76 -3.56 -8.05 -9.59
N PHE A 77 -2.95 -7.66 -10.72
CA PHE A 77 -2.19 -6.42 -10.79
C PHE A 77 -3.08 -5.20 -10.60
N LEU A 78 -4.26 -5.16 -11.24
CA LEU A 78 -5.17 -4.03 -11.14
C LEU A 78 -5.67 -3.84 -9.70
N GLN A 79 -5.92 -4.93 -8.98
CA GLN A 79 -6.29 -4.91 -7.55
C GLN A 79 -5.15 -4.33 -6.69
N LEU A 80 -3.92 -4.84 -6.84
CA LEU A 80 -2.78 -4.33 -6.08
C LEU A 80 -2.42 -2.90 -6.46
N ARG A 81 -2.61 -2.51 -7.71
CA ARG A 81 -2.43 -1.13 -8.16
C ARG A 81 -3.42 -0.20 -7.48
N ALA A 82 -4.69 -0.60 -7.36
CA ALA A 82 -5.68 0.20 -6.64
C ALA A 82 -5.27 0.41 -5.17
N LEU A 83 -4.89 -0.67 -4.48
CA LEU A 83 -4.46 -0.63 -3.08
C LEU A 83 -3.19 0.21 -2.87
N ALA A 84 -2.18 0.06 -3.73
CA ALA A 84 -0.94 0.82 -3.65
C ALA A 84 -1.16 2.33 -3.88
N VAL A 85 -2.00 2.67 -4.86
CA VAL A 85 -2.38 4.06 -5.15
C VAL A 85 -3.16 4.66 -3.99
N GLU A 86 -4.13 3.93 -3.42
CA GLU A 86 -4.91 4.37 -2.27
C GLU A 86 -4.03 4.60 -1.04
N ALA A 87 -3.16 3.63 -0.71
CA ALA A 87 -2.25 3.72 0.43
C ALA A 87 -1.34 4.97 0.36
N PHE A 88 -0.85 5.32 -0.83
CA PHE A 88 0.02 6.48 -1.00
C PHE A 88 -0.76 7.80 -1.11
N TYR A 89 -1.72 7.88 -2.04
CA TYR A 89 -2.44 9.14 -2.33
C TYR A 89 -3.56 9.48 -1.34
N SER A 90 -3.86 8.60 -0.38
CA SER A 90 -4.60 9.01 0.82
C SER A 90 -3.82 10.03 1.66
N ASP A 91 -2.50 10.17 1.43
CA ASP A 91 -1.57 10.93 2.28
C ASP A 91 -1.34 10.29 3.65
N PHE A 92 -1.56 8.98 3.75
CA PHE A 92 -1.20 8.18 4.92
C PHE A 92 0.32 8.12 5.10
N VAL A 93 0.77 8.25 6.36
CA VAL A 93 2.14 8.03 6.79
C VAL A 93 2.12 7.12 8.00
N ALA A 94 2.73 5.94 7.92
CA ALA A 94 2.74 5.02 9.05
C ALA A 94 3.50 5.58 10.26
N PRO A 95 3.11 5.22 11.50
CA PRO A 95 3.87 5.59 12.69
C PRO A 95 5.35 5.20 12.61
N GLY A 96 6.23 6.18 12.80
CA GLY A 96 7.69 5.98 12.73
C GLY A 96 8.26 5.84 11.31
N ALA A 97 7.45 6.03 10.26
CA ALA A 97 7.95 6.09 8.90
C ALA A 97 8.79 7.36 8.64
N ALA A 98 9.71 7.28 7.69
CA ALA A 98 10.69 8.35 7.43
C ALA A 98 10.19 9.43 6.47
N GLY A 99 9.19 9.11 5.65
CA GLY A 99 8.79 9.93 4.51
C GLY A 99 7.81 11.03 4.86
N PRO A 100 7.88 12.18 4.16
CA PRO A 100 6.70 13.03 4.04
C PRO A 100 5.54 12.24 3.40
N GLY A 101 4.30 12.69 3.63
CA GLY A 101 3.14 12.14 2.93
C GLY A 101 3.16 12.50 1.43
N ALA A 102 2.42 11.75 0.61
CA ALA A 102 2.35 11.96 -0.84
C ALA A 102 2.02 13.41 -1.24
N TYR A 103 1.18 14.11 -0.46
CA TYR A 103 0.80 15.49 -0.77
C TYR A 103 1.99 16.43 -0.63
N GLN A 104 2.80 16.23 0.40
CA GLN A 104 4.02 17.02 0.58
C GLN A 104 5.05 16.67 -0.51
N GLU A 105 5.14 15.42 -0.95
CA GLU A 105 6.05 15.03 -2.03
C GLU A 105 5.72 15.69 -3.37
N ILE A 106 4.42 15.82 -3.69
CA ILE A 106 3.97 16.41 -4.97
C ILE A 106 3.66 17.92 -4.87
N ASP A 107 4.01 18.56 -3.74
CA ASP A 107 3.68 19.96 -3.41
C ASP A 107 2.17 20.28 -3.56
N PHE A 108 1.31 19.35 -3.15
CA PHE A 108 -0.12 19.58 -3.08
C PHE A 108 -0.48 20.39 -1.84
N ASN A 109 -0.41 21.72 -1.99
CA ASN A 109 -0.54 22.69 -0.90
C ASN A 109 -1.87 23.49 -0.93
N SER A 110 -2.94 22.91 -1.50
CA SER A 110 -4.26 23.54 -1.51
C SER A 110 -4.72 23.93 -0.09
N PRO A 111 -5.10 25.21 0.16
CA PRO A 111 -5.49 25.66 1.49
C PRO A 111 -6.66 24.88 2.12
N LEU A 112 -7.53 24.29 1.30
CA LEU A 112 -8.62 23.46 1.79
C LEU A 112 -8.13 22.06 2.19
N ALA A 113 -7.21 21.47 1.43
CA ALA A 113 -6.65 20.16 1.74
C ALA A 113 -5.82 20.16 3.02
N GLN A 114 -5.16 21.28 3.33
CA GLN A 114 -4.39 21.46 4.57
C GLN A 114 -5.27 21.58 5.82
N ARG A 115 -6.57 21.85 5.68
CA ARG A 115 -7.51 21.97 6.81
C ARG A 115 -8.15 20.64 7.21
N ILE A 116 -7.96 19.59 6.41
CA ILE A 116 -8.54 18.28 6.67
C ILE A 116 -7.61 17.53 7.62
N GLU A 117 -8.16 17.12 8.76
CA GLU A 117 -7.48 16.14 9.62
C GLU A 117 -7.50 14.80 8.91
N LYS A 118 -6.30 14.36 8.60
CA LYS A 118 -5.97 13.16 7.87
C LYS A 118 -5.76 12.08 8.92
N ASP A 119 -6.82 11.31 9.17
CA ASP A 119 -6.82 10.26 10.20
C ASP A 119 -7.22 8.90 9.62
N TRP A 120 -6.47 7.88 10.05
CA TRP A 120 -6.62 6.48 9.66
C TRP A 120 -6.73 5.55 10.88
N SER A 121 -6.91 6.12 12.07
CA SER A 121 -7.08 5.38 13.32
C SER A 121 -8.17 4.31 13.24
N TYR A 122 -9.21 4.51 12.42
CA TYR A 122 -10.28 3.54 12.18
C TYR A 122 -9.80 2.23 11.49
N LEU A 123 -8.62 2.23 10.85
CA LEU A 123 -7.97 1.02 10.35
C LEU A 123 -7.22 0.27 11.47
N GLY A 124 -7.21 0.79 12.69
CA GLY A 124 -6.33 0.34 13.77
C GLY A 124 -4.85 0.62 13.47
N VAL A 125 -4.59 1.60 12.60
CA VAL A 125 -3.25 2.07 12.23
C VAL A 125 -3.20 3.55 12.58
N GLY A 126 -2.81 3.87 13.83
CA GLY A 126 -2.81 5.25 14.31
C GLY A 126 -2.17 5.43 15.68
N ALA A 127 -1.32 6.46 15.75
CA ALA A 127 -0.40 6.90 16.81
C ALA A 127 0.61 5.87 17.32
#